data_AF-A0A941NIM4-F1
#
_entry.id   AF-A0A941NIM4-F1
#
_cell.length_a   1.000
_cell.length_b   1.000
_cell.length_c   1.000
_cell.angle_alpha   90.00
_cell.angle_beta   90.00
_cell.angle_gamma   90.00
#
_symmetry.space_group_name_H-M   'P 1'
#
loop_
_entity.id
_entity.type
_entity.pdbx_description
1 polymer ?
#
loop_
_entity_poly.entity_id
_entity_poly.type
_entity_poly.pdbx_seq_one_letter_code
_entity_poly.pdbx_strand_id
1 'polypeptide(L)' 'SRIVADTHGKVGINWGVYGVPETYVVDGKGIVRFKLVGQLTPKAMTEQLLPEIEKARQAS' A
#
# COMPACT_ATOMS: atom_id res chain seq x y z
N SER A 1 -10.29 -7.26 10.75
CA SER A 1 -9.11 -6.96 9.92
C SER A 1 -8.20 -8.18 9.92
N ARG A 2 -7.65 -8.58 8.77
CA ARG A 2 -6.60 -9.61 8.70
C ARG A 2 -5.25 -8.91 8.77
N ILE A 3 -4.46 -9.17 9.80
CA ILE A 3 -3.10 -8.68 9.95
C ILE A 3 -2.17 -9.85 9.65
N VAL A 4 -1.32 -9.71 8.64
CA VAL A 4 -0.31 -10.71 8.25
C VAL A 4 1.06 -10.10 8.55
N ALA A 5 1.90 -10.79 9.32
CA ALA A 5 3.24 -10.34 9.66
C ALA A 5 4.28 -11.09 8.82
N ASP A 6 5.07 -10.36 8.02
CA ASP A 6 6.28 -10.92 7.40
C ASP A 6 7.40 -10.97 8.44
N THR A 7 7.55 -12.12 9.09
CA THR A 7 8.52 -12.33 10.18
C THR A 7 9.95 -12.54 9.69
N HIS A 8 10.18 -12.69 8.37
CA HIS A 8 11.48 -13.10 7.83
C HIS A 8 12.13 -12.05 6.92
N GLY A 9 11.46 -10.93 6.62
CA GLY A 9 12.02 -9.84 5.80
C GLY A 9 12.41 -10.25 4.37
N LYS A 10 12.00 -11.45 3.93
CA LYS A 10 12.39 -12.01 2.63
C LYS A 10 11.73 -11.29 1.45
N VAL A 11 10.69 -10.47 1.70
CA VAL A 11 10.02 -9.68 0.66
C VAL A 11 10.77 -8.38 0.32
N GLY A 12 11.61 -7.86 1.23
CA GLY A 12 12.28 -6.56 1.06
C GLY A 12 13.42 -6.52 0.02
N ILE A 13 14.08 -7.65 -0.25
CA ILE A 13 15.35 -7.67 -1.00
C ILE A 13 15.15 -7.68 -2.53
N ASN A 14 14.01 -8.17 -3.04
CA ASN A 14 13.76 -8.26 -4.50
C ASN A 14 13.13 -7.00 -5.13
N TRP A 15 12.79 -5.97 -4.34
CA TRP A 15 12.03 -4.79 -4.80
C TRP A 15 12.80 -3.45 -4.78
N GLY A 16 14.11 -3.47 -4.53
CA GLY A 16 14.90 -2.22 -4.46
C GLY A 16 14.53 -1.34 -3.26
N VAL A 17 14.14 -1.95 -2.14
CA VAL A 17 13.67 -1.26 -0.95
C VAL A 17 14.82 -0.52 -0.26
N TYR A 18 14.74 0.81 -0.25
CA TYR A 18 15.60 1.68 0.57
C TYR A 18 14.82 2.50 1.62
N GLY A 19 13.49 2.36 1.71
CA GLY A 19 12.67 3.12 2.65
C GLY A 19 11.37 2.41 3.04
N VAL A 20 11.33 1.84 4.24
CA VAL A 20 10.11 1.48 4.96
C VAL A 20 9.64 2.68 5.80
N PRO A 21 8.34 2.82 6.12
CA PRO A 21 7.23 1.93 5.79
C PRO A 21 6.71 2.11 4.36
N GLU A 22 5.90 1.15 3.89
CA GLU A 22 5.17 1.22 2.62
C GLU A 22 3.69 0.84 2.85
N THR A 23 2.76 1.43 2.09
CA THR A 23 1.32 1.15 2.16
C THR A 23 0.76 0.88 0.77
N TYR A 24 -0.14 -0.10 0.63
CA TYR A 24 -0.69 -0.52 -0.66
C TYR A 24 -2.21 -0.45 -0.67
N VAL A 25 -2.79 -0.07 -1.82
CA VAL A 25 -4.23 -0.18 -2.10
C VAL A 25 -4.44 -1.30 -3.10
N VAL A 26 -5.32 -2.24 -2.73
CA VAL A 26 -5.65 -3.43 -3.52
C VAL A 26 -7.16 -3.40 -3.80
N ASP A 27 -7.54 -3.65 -5.05
CA ASP A 27 -8.95 -3.67 -5.45
C ASP A 27 -9.65 -5.01 -5.14
N GLY A 28 -10.94 -5.10 -5.45
CA GLY A 28 -11.75 -6.30 -5.20
C GLY A 28 -11.30 -7.55 -5.99
N LYS A 29 -10.45 -7.38 -7.01
CA LYS A 29 -9.88 -8.46 -7.82
C LYS A 29 -8.49 -8.89 -7.32
N GLY A 30 -8.02 -8.30 -6.22
CA GLY A 30 -6.71 -8.60 -5.63
C GLY A 30 -5.53 -7.92 -6.35
N ILE A 31 -5.79 -6.92 -7.20
CA ILE A 31 -4.72 -6.22 -7.92
C ILE A 31 -4.32 -4.95 -7.19
N VAL A 32 -3.00 -4.74 -7.03
CA VAL A 32 -2.46 -3.50 -6.50
C VAL A 32 -2.74 -2.36 -7.48
N ARG A 33 -3.46 -1.35 -7.01
CA ARG A 33 -3.77 -0.13 -7.79
C ARG A 33 -2.87 1.04 -7.41
N PHE A 34 -2.35 1.04 -6.19
CA PHE A 34 -1.48 2.12 -5.70
C PHE A 34 -0.50 1.63 -4.63
N LYS A 35 0.66 2.27 -4.58
CA LYS A 35 1.72 2.08 -3.58
C LYS A 35 2.17 3.44 -3.06
N LEU A 36 2.08 3.64 -1.75
CA LEU A 36 2.69 4.75 -1.02
C LEU A 36 4.03 4.28 -0.46
N VAL A 37 5.11 4.96 -0.82
CA VAL A 37 6.45 4.77 -0.24
C VAL A 37 6.67 5.83 0.83
N GLY A 38 7.07 5.41 2.03
CA GLY A 38 7.29 6.29 3.17
C GLY A 38 6.13 6.33 4.17
N GLN A 39 6.26 7.21 5.17
CA GLN A 39 5.33 7.28 6.30
C GLN A 39 3.91 7.67 5.88
N LEU A 40 2.92 6.96 6.42
CA LEU A 40 1.51 7.32 6.29
C LEU A 40 1.21 8.52 7.21
N THR A 41 1.40 9.72 6.67
CA THR A 41 1.05 10.98 7.35
C THR A 41 -0.43 11.34 7.10
N PRO A 42 -1.05 12.21 7.93
CA PRO A 42 -2.40 12.71 7.65
C PRO A 42 -2.54 13.34 6.26
N LYS A 43 -1.50 14.04 5.80
CA LYS A 43 -1.44 14.61 4.46
C LYS A 43 -1.43 13.54 3.38
N ALA A 44 -0.56 12.53 3.50
CA ALA A 44 -0.50 11.41 2.55
C ALA A 44 -1.81 10.60 2.55
N MET A 45 -2.46 10.47 3.71
CA MET A 45 -3.77 9.84 3.82
C MET A 45 -4.82 10.59 2.98
N THR A 46 -4.95 11.90 3.18
CA THR A 46 -6.00 12.70 2.54
C THR A 46 -5.74 12.97 1.07
N GLU A 47 -4.49 13.26 0.70
CA GLU A 47 -4.14 13.70 -0.65
C GLU A 47 -3.81 12.54 -1.59
N GLN A 48 -3.39 11.39 -1.06
CA GLN A 48 -2.94 10.27 -1.87
C GLN A 48 -3.76 9.02 -1.59
N LEU A 49 -3.84 8.56 -0.34
CA LEU A 49 -4.41 7.25 -0.06
C LEU A 49 -5.93 7.19 -0.29
N LEU A 50 -6.70 8.14 0.26
CA LEU A 50 -8.17 8.14 0.13
C LEU A 50 -8.66 8.26 -1.32
N PRO A 51 -8.10 9.16 -2.17
CA PRO A 51 -8.46 9.19 -3.59
C PRO A 51 -8.19 7.87 -4.32
N GLU A 52 -7.06 7.21 -4.03
CA GLU A 52 -6.68 5.95 -4.68
C GLU A 52 -7.55 4.78 -4.21
N ILE A 53 -8.02 4.78 -2.95
CA ILE A 53 -9.03 3.84 -2.46
C ILE A 53 -10.33 4.00 -3.25
N GLU A 54 -10.80 5.23 -3.46
CA GLU A 54 -12.05 5.46 -4.19
C GLU A 54 -11.93 5.02 -5.66
N LYS A 55 -10.80 5.30 -6.32
CA LYS A 55 -10.51 4.79 -7.67
C LYS A 55 -10.50 3.26 -7.71
N ALA A 56 -9.85 2.61 -6.73
CA ALA A 56 -9.78 1.15 -6.66
C ALA A 56 -11.17 0.52 -6.45
N ARG A 57 -12.04 1.18 -5.70
CA ARG A 57 -13.44 0.76 -5.49
C ARG A 57 -14.23 0.79 -6.79
N GLN A 58 -14.01 1.79 -7.65
CA GLN A 58 -14.68 1.93 -8.95
C GLN A 58 -14.16 0.96 -10.02
N ALA A 59 -12.91 0.51 -9.90
CA ALA A 59 -12.29 -0.45 -10.84
C ALA A 59 -12.73 -1.92 -10.61
N SER A 60 -13.50 -2.17 -9.54
CA SER A 60 -13.95 -3.50 -9.12
C SER A 60 -15.26 -3.89 -9.82
#